data_AF-A0A7W3SRL6-F1
#
_entry.id   AF-A0A7W3SRL6-F1
#
_cell.length_a   1.000
_cell.length_b   1.000
_cell.length_c   1.000
_cell.angle_alpha   90.00
_cell.angle_beta   90.00
_cell.angle_gamma   90.00
#
_symmetry.space_group_name_H-M   'P 1'
#
loop_
_entity.id
_entity.type
_entity.pdbx_description
1 polymer ?
#
loop_
_entity_poly.entity_id
_entity_poly.type
_entity_poly.pdbx_seq_one_letter_code
_entity_poly.pdbx_strand_id
1 'polypeptide(L)'
;MYRIMIEKDEMQVIVSQLDKLASIYSTVEDPEFLRNVTTYAQHLPIKLREALNVFRLYEPEGGVCVINGYQIDVNQLVKTPTHWANKPVPSPTIREDIFFSLCASLLGDYIGWATQQDGYLLHDIFPIEGHEQEQLGSGSECLLTWHTEDAFHPYRTDYLGLMCLKNPDDVETTFARMNNIKLSSKYAAILFEKRFIIRPDESHLKKNRSSSERYLGASPDLLERSYERINQMNIQPEKVAVLFGDPDEPYLRIDPYFMDHIEDDEDAMEALSYLINEIDNQIESVALQSGDILFLDNYKVIHGRKPFKAKYDGNDRWLKRLNIVRDLRKSRDARVNPESRIIF
;
A
#
# COMPACT_ATOMS: atom_id res chain seq x y z
N MET A 1 -9.68 8.90 12.94
CA MET A 1 -9.81 8.33 11.58
C MET A 1 -10.99 8.95 10.88
N TYR A 2 -10.83 9.38 9.64
CA TYR A 2 -11.89 9.94 8.81
C TYR A 2 -12.76 8.78 8.29
N ARG A 3 -14.05 8.77 8.65
CA ARG A 3 -14.93 7.64 8.36
C ARG A 3 -15.92 7.99 7.25
N ILE A 4 -16.00 7.11 6.28
CA ILE A 4 -16.98 7.15 5.19
C ILE A 4 -17.88 5.93 5.38
N MET A 5 -19.18 6.16 5.59
CA MET A 5 -20.17 5.09 5.71
C MET A 5 -20.91 4.95 4.38
N ILE A 6 -20.93 3.75 3.81
CA ILE A 6 -21.78 3.42 2.67
C ILE A 6 -23.17 3.09 3.20
N GLU A 7 -24.16 3.87 2.79
CA GLU A 7 -25.56 3.65 3.17
C GLU A 7 -26.22 2.55 2.32
N LYS A 8 -27.37 2.03 2.78
CA LYS A 8 -28.05 0.91 2.11
C LYS A 8 -28.49 1.22 0.68
N ASP A 9 -28.94 2.44 0.42
CA ASP A 9 -29.33 2.92 -0.91
C ASP A 9 -28.11 3.07 -1.83
N GLU A 10 -26.99 3.57 -1.29
CA GLU A 10 -25.71 3.65 -1.99
C GLU A 10 -25.17 2.28 -2.37
N MET A 11 -25.31 1.29 -1.48
CA MET A 11 -24.90 -0.10 -1.73
C MET A 11 -25.62 -0.70 -2.93
N GLN A 12 -26.92 -0.40 -3.13
CA GLN A 12 -27.67 -0.90 -4.30
C GLN A 12 -27.11 -0.37 -5.62
N VAL A 13 -26.75 0.92 -5.65
CA VAL A 13 -26.11 1.56 -6.81
C VAL A 13 -24.75 0.92 -7.08
N ILE A 14 -23.95 0.71 -6.03
CA ILE A 14 -22.64 0.06 -6.12
C ILE A 14 -22.80 -1.36 -6.69
N VAL A 15 -23.64 -2.21 -6.11
CA VAL A 15 -23.85 -3.60 -6.59
C VAL A 15 -24.24 -3.62 -8.07
N SER A 16 -25.18 -2.78 -8.48
CA SER A 16 -25.61 -2.74 -9.90
C SER A 16 -24.46 -2.40 -10.85
N GLN A 17 -23.59 -1.47 -10.45
CA GLN A 17 -22.40 -1.13 -11.23
C GLN A 17 -21.38 -2.28 -11.25
N LEU A 18 -21.13 -2.91 -10.10
CA LEU A 18 -20.18 -4.02 -9.99
C LEU A 18 -20.63 -5.22 -10.83
N ASP A 19 -21.92 -5.55 -10.83
CA ASP A 19 -22.48 -6.62 -11.65
C ASP A 19 -22.25 -6.39 -13.15
N LYS A 20 -22.47 -5.15 -13.59
CA LYS A 20 -22.20 -4.78 -14.98
C LYS A 20 -20.73 -4.94 -15.32
N LEU A 21 -19.83 -4.41 -14.49
CA LEU A 21 -18.39 -4.47 -14.78
C LEU A 21 -17.82 -5.89 -14.67
N ALA A 22 -18.27 -6.67 -13.68
CA ALA A 22 -17.86 -8.08 -13.50
C ALA A 22 -18.38 -9.00 -14.62
N SER A 23 -19.43 -8.59 -15.35
CA SER A 23 -19.87 -9.31 -16.56
C SER A 23 -18.97 -9.08 -17.78
N ILE A 24 -18.15 -8.02 -17.76
CA ILE A 24 -17.28 -7.60 -18.86
C ILE A 24 -15.83 -8.01 -18.58
N TYR A 25 -15.36 -7.76 -17.35
CA TYR A 25 -13.98 -7.95 -16.95
C TYR A 25 -13.82 -9.14 -16.01
N SER A 26 -12.83 -9.97 -16.30
CA SER A 26 -12.45 -11.13 -15.49
C SER A 26 -11.33 -10.79 -14.48
N THR A 27 -10.68 -9.64 -14.63
CA THR A 27 -9.62 -9.13 -13.75
C THR A 27 -9.55 -7.60 -13.84
N VAL A 28 -9.16 -6.93 -12.76
CA VAL A 28 -8.89 -5.48 -12.74
C VAL A 28 -7.56 -5.11 -13.42
N GLU A 29 -6.76 -6.12 -13.78
CA GLU A 29 -5.53 -5.96 -14.55
C GLU A 29 -5.78 -5.85 -16.06
N ASP A 30 -7.05 -5.98 -16.50
CA ASP A 30 -7.42 -5.86 -17.90
C ASP A 30 -7.07 -4.46 -18.43
N PRO A 31 -6.29 -4.33 -19.53
CA PRO A 31 -5.89 -3.02 -20.06
C PRO A 31 -7.07 -2.09 -20.37
N GLU A 32 -8.21 -2.63 -20.81
CA GLU A 32 -9.40 -1.83 -21.07
C GLU A 32 -10.08 -1.38 -19.76
N PHE A 33 -10.09 -2.21 -18.72
CA PHE A 33 -10.52 -1.77 -17.39
C PHE A 33 -9.63 -0.63 -16.87
N LEU A 34 -8.30 -0.79 -16.94
CA LEU A 34 -7.32 0.19 -16.47
C LEU A 34 -7.42 1.55 -17.19
N ARG A 35 -7.77 1.55 -18.48
CA ARG A 35 -8.01 2.78 -19.25
C ARG A 35 -9.27 3.52 -18.82
N ASN A 36 -10.28 2.80 -18.34
CA ASN A 36 -11.61 3.35 -18.08
C ASN A 36 -11.97 3.47 -16.59
N VAL A 37 -11.17 2.92 -15.67
CA VAL A 37 -11.47 2.84 -14.23
C VAL A 37 -11.84 4.19 -13.60
N THR A 38 -11.14 5.27 -13.96
CA THR A 38 -11.41 6.63 -13.45
C THR A 38 -12.75 7.18 -13.94
N THR A 39 -13.17 6.83 -15.15
CA THR A 39 -14.47 7.18 -15.73
C THR A 39 -15.57 6.32 -15.10
N TYR A 40 -15.32 5.03 -14.90
CA TYR A 40 -16.25 4.14 -14.20
C TYR A 40 -16.48 4.62 -12.77
N ALA A 41 -15.44 5.08 -12.06
CA ALA A 41 -15.56 5.56 -10.69
C ALA A 41 -16.49 6.77 -10.54
N GLN A 42 -16.76 7.53 -11.61
CA GLN A 42 -17.72 8.64 -11.58
C GLN A 42 -19.18 8.21 -11.37
N HIS A 43 -19.48 6.92 -11.57
CA HIS A 43 -20.80 6.34 -11.34
C HIS A 43 -21.00 5.87 -9.88
N LEU A 44 -19.96 5.91 -9.05
CA LEU A 44 -20.08 5.68 -7.62
C LEU A 44 -20.99 6.74 -6.96
N PRO A 45 -21.63 6.42 -5.82
CA PRO A 45 -22.45 7.37 -5.07
C PRO A 45 -21.74 8.70 -4.84
N ILE A 46 -22.49 9.80 -5.01
CA ILE A 46 -21.91 11.15 -4.96
C ILE A 46 -21.26 11.46 -3.61
N LYS A 47 -21.86 11.01 -2.49
CA LYS A 47 -21.31 11.24 -1.15
C LYS A 47 -19.98 10.51 -0.95
N LEU A 48 -19.87 9.27 -1.45
CA LEU A 48 -18.60 8.52 -1.44
C LEU A 48 -17.51 9.27 -2.23
N ARG A 49 -17.84 9.77 -3.43
CA ARG A 49 -16.92 10.55 -4.26
C ARG A 49 -16.50 11.87 -3.59
N GLU A 50 -17.45 12.60 -3.03
CA GLU A 50 -17.20 13.84 -2.30
C GLU A 50 -16.31 13.59 -1.08
N ALA A 51 -16.59 12.55 -0.30
CA ALA A 51 -15.83 12.21 0.90
C ALA A 51 -14.39 11.81 0.58
N LEU A 52 -14.15 11.01 -0.47
CA LEU A 52 -12.80 10.69 -0.92
C LEU A 52 -12.06 11.91 -1.49
N ASN A 53 -12.77 12.83 -2.15
CA ASN A 53 -12.17 14.08 -2.59
C ASN A 53 -11.79 14.98 -1.41
N VAL A 54 -12.62 15.03 -0.35
CA VAL A 54 -12.28 15.70 0.91
C VAL A 54 -11.02 15.09 1.52
N PHE A 55 -10.94 13.76 1.56
CA PHE A 55 -9.76 13.06 2.07
C PHE A 55 -8.48 13.46 1.31
N ARG A 56 -8.55 13.48 -0.03
CA ARG A 56 -7.42 13.84 -0.91
C ARG A 56 -6.97 15.31 -0.81
N LEU A 57 -7.90 16.22 -0.53
CA LEU A 57 -7.64 17.66 -0.55
C LEU A 57 -7.28 18.25 0.81
N TYR A 58 -7.87 17.71 1.88
CA TYR A 58 -7.77 18.30 3.22
C TYR A 58 -7.04 17.41 4.22
N GLU A 59 -6.61 16.21 3.81
CA GLU A 59 -5.81 15.29 4.62
C GLU A 59 -6.39 15.09 6.06
N PRO A 60 -7.72 14.93 6.21
CA PRO A 60 -8.37 14.91 7.51
C PRO A 60 -7.86 13.76 8.36
N GLU A 61 -7.93 13.92 9.68
CA GLU A 61 -7.58 12.86 10.63
C GLU A 61 -6.15 12.34 10.43
N GLY A 62 -5.24 13.27 10.08
CA GLY A 62 -3.82 13.02 9.84
C GLY A 62 -3.55 11.97 8.76
N GLY A 63 -4.41 11.88 7.73
CA GLY A 63 -4.19 11.00 6.60
C GLY A 63 -4.71 9.56 6.78
N VAL A 64 -5.61 9.29 7.73
CA VAL A 64 -6.18 7.95 7.93
C VAL A 64 -7.68 7.94 7.61
N CYS A 65 -8.08 7.27 6.53
CA CYS A 65 -9.48 7.16 6.09
C CYS A 65 -9.96 5.71 6.08
N VAL A 66 -11.16 5.46 6.59
CA VAL A 66 -11.81 4.14 6.54
C VAL A 66 -13.17 4.27 5.85
N ILE A 67 -13.39 3.48 4.81
CA ILE A 67 -14.70 3.24 4.22
C ILE A 67 -15.29 1.99 4.87
N ASN A 68 -16.46 2.13 5.46
CA ASN A 68 -17.22 1.04 6.07
C ASN A 68 -18.55 0.84 5.32
N GLY A 69 -19.15 -0.34 5.49
CA GLY A 69 -20.51 -0.63 5.01
C GLY A 69 -20.59 -1.38 3.67
N TYR A 70 -19.46 -1.60 2.97
CA TYR A 70 -19.44 -2.52 1.84
C TYR A 70 -19.67 -3.95 2.35
N GLN A 71 -20.63 -4.67 1.76
CA GLN A 71 -21.06 -5.96 2.27
C GLN A 71 -20.37 -7.10 1.53
N ILE A 72 -19.65 -7.93 2.28
CA ILE A 72 -19.06 -9.19 1.81
C ILE A 72 -19.74 -10.34 2.54
N ASP A 73 -20.31 -11.29 1.79
CA ASP A 73 -20.72 -12.57 2.37
C ASP A 73 -19.51 -13.49 2.49
N VAL A 74 -18.87 -13.47 3.65
CA VAL A 74 -17.67 -14.25 3.96
C VAL A 74 -17.91 -15.76 3.76
N ASN A 75 -19.14 -16.26 3.91
CA ASN A 75 -19.45 -17.67 3.73
C ASN A 75 -19.46 -18.08 2.24
N GLN A 76 -19.61 -17.11 1.33
CA GLN A 76 -19.55 -17.33 -0.12
C GLN A 76 -18.19 -17.02 -0.71
N LEU A 77 -17.29 -16.37 0.04
CA LEU A 77 -15.92 -16.16 -0.40
C LEU A 77 -15.18 -17.50 -0.54
N VAL A 78 -14.37 -17.58 -1.58
CA VAL A 78 -13.44 -18.71 -1.74
C VAL A 78 -12.47 -18.78 -0.57
N LYS A 79 -11.86 -19.96 -0.38
CA LYS A 79 -10.76 -20.13 0.57
C LYS A 79 -9.65 -19.13 0.30
N THR A 80 -9.05 -18.61 1.37
CA THR A 80 -7.84 -17.79 1.31
C THR A 80 -6.77 -18.61 0.57
N PRO A 81 -6.19 -18.09 -0.53
CA PRO A 81 -5.18 -18.82 -1.29
C PRO A 81 -3.93 -19.11 -0.45
N THR A 82 -3.18 -20.13 -0.84
CA THR A 82 -1.89 -20.46 -0.19
C THR A 82 -0.72 -19.63 -0.71
N HIS A 83 -0.86 -19.03 -1.90
CA HIS A 83 0.17 -18.23 -2.53
C HIS A 83 -0.46 -17.21 -3.51
N TRP A 84 0.17 -16.04 -3.69
CA TRP A 84 -0.33 -14.97 -4.57
C TRP A 84 -0.06 -15.23 -6.06
N ALA A 85 0.94 -16.06 -6.37
CA ALA A 85 1.31 -16.41 -7.74
C ALA A 85 0.16 -17.14 -8.46
N ASN A 86 0.12 -17.02 -9.78
CA ASN A 86 -0.90 -17.64 -10.65
C ASN A 86 -2.33 -17.29 -10.23
N LYS A 87 -2.62 -15.99 -10.06
CA LYS A 87 -3.97 -15.52 -9.70
C LYS A 87 -5.01 -16.09 -10.65
N PRO A 88 -6.17 -16.57 -10.15
CA PRO A 88 -7.19 -17.13 -11.02
C PRO A 88 -7.74 -16.05 -11.96
N VAL A 89 -7.99 -16.45 -13.21
CA VAL A 89 -8.75 -15.64 -14.17
C VAL A 89 -9.92 -16.50 -14.65
N PRO A 90 -11.17 -16.12 -14.36
CA PRO A 90 -11.60 -14.91 -13.67
C PRO A 90 -11.22 -14.86 -12.17
N SER A 91 -11.02 -13.65 -11.64
CA SER A 91 -10.79 -13.44 -10.21
C SER A 91 -12.00 -13.92 -9.41
N PRO A 92 -11.81 -14.73 -8.34
CA PRO A 92 -12.91 -15.19 -7.50
C PRO A 92 -13.49 -14.07 -6.63
N THR A 93 -12.82 -12.92 -6.54
CA THR A 93 -13.21 -11.74 -5.77
C THR A 93 -13.41 -10.52 -6.68
N ILE A 94 -13.81 -10.75 -7.94
CA ILE A 94 -13.83 -9.70 -8.97
C ILE A 94 -14.68 -8.48 -8.61
N ARG A 95 -15.78 -8.66 -7.89
CA ARG A 95 -16.64 -7.53 -7.44
C ARG A 95 -15.88 -6.64 -6.45
N GLU A 96 -15.21 -7.26 -5.47
CA GLU A 96 -14.41 -6.59 -4.46
C GLU A 96 -13.20 -5.90 -5.10
N ASP A 97 -12.51 -6.60 -6.00
CA ASP A 97 -11.36 -6.08 -6.75
C ASP A 97 -11.74 -4.82 -7.55
N ILE A 98 -12.88 -4.86 -8.25
CA ILE A 98 -13.42 -3.72 -9.01
C ILE A 98 -13.78 -2.58 -8.06
N PHE A 99 -14.55 -2.84 -7.00
CA PHE A 99 -14.98 -1.80 -6.07
C PHE A 99 -13.79 -1.05 -5.46
N PHE A 100 -12.77 -1.80 -5.03
CA PHE A 100 -11.57 -1.24 -4.45
C PHE A 100 -10.79 -0.39 -5.46
N SER A 101 -10.65 -0.88 -6.70
CA SER A 101 -9.98 -0.17 -7.79
C SER A 101 -10.72 1.13 -8.18
N LEU A 102 -12.05 1.13 -8.17
CA LEU A 102 -12.86 2.34 -8.39
C LEU A 102 -12.61 3.37 -7.28
N CYS A 103 -12.66 2.96 -6.01
CA CYS A 103 -12.37 3.85 -4.88
C CYS A 103 -10.94 4.42 -4.94
N ALA A 104 -9.95 3.56 -5.19
CA ALA A 104 -8.55 3.96 -5.32
C ALA A 104 -8.35 4.99 -6.46
N SER A 105 -9.03 4.79 -7.60
CA SER A 105 -8.92 5.68 -8.76
C SER A 105 -9.45 7.11 -8.53
N LEU A 106 -10.23 7.33 -7.46
CA LEU A 106 -10.67 8.67 -7.05
C LEU A 106 -9.57 9.44 -6.29
N LEU A 107 -8.57 8.74 -5.74
CA LEU A 107 -7.43 9.33 -5.05
C LEU A 107 -6.26 9.60 -6.00
N GLY A 108 -6.06 8.74 -7.00
CA GLY A 108 -4.98 8.86 -7.99
C GLY A 108 -4.95 7.67 -8.95
N ASP A 109 -3.79 7.43 -9.56
CA ASP A 109 -3.53 6.26 -10.39
C ASP A 109 -2.90 5.16 -9.54
N TYR A 110 -3.50 3.96 -9.52
CA TYR A 110 -2.84 2.83 -8.88
C TYR A 110 -1.75 2.24 -9.78
N ILE A 111 -0.68 1.78 -9.14
CA ILE A 111 0.57 1.28 -9.75
C ILE A 111 0.96 -0.07 -9.17
N GLY A 112 1.85 -0.77 -9.87
CA GLY A 112 2.52 -1.97 -9.39
C GLY A 112 4.02 -1.85 -9.59
N TRP A 113 4.77 -2.66 -8.85
CA TRP A 113 6.22 -2.75 -8.97
C TRP A 113 6.58 -4.05 -9.67
N ALA A 114 7.37 -4.01 -10.74
CA ALA A 114 7.77 -5.21 -11.47
C ALA A 114 8.44 -6.27 -10.57
N THR A 115 9.05 -5.82 -9.48
CA THR A 115 9.75 -6.64 -8.48
C THR A 115 8.85 -7.20 -7.38
N GLN A 116 7.63 -6.71 -7.20
CA GLN A 116 6.69 -7.18 -6.16
C GLN A 116 5.54 -7.94 -6.80
N GLN A 117 5.22 -9.13 -6.27
CA GLN A 117 4.13 -10.00 -6.75
C GLN A 117 4.02 -10.08 -8.29
N ASP A 118 5.15 -10.29 -8.98
CA ASP A 118 5.22 -10.31 -10.45
C ASP A 118 4.51 -9.13 -11.14
N GLY A 119 4.62 -7.92 -10.57
CA GLY A 119 4.04 -6.70 -11.13
C GLY A 119 2.52 -6.68 -11.18
N TYR A 120 1.82 -7.47 -10.36
CA TYR A 120 0.38 -7.24 -10.15
C TYR A 120 0.18 -5.81 -9.65
N LEU A 121 -0.90 -5.16 -10.06
CA LEU A 121 -1.30 -3.86 -9.52
C LEU A 121 -2.08 -4.08 -8.23
N LEU A 122 -3.04 -5.00 -8.25
CA LEU A 122 -3.80 -5.41 -7.08
C LEU A 122 -3.09 -6.55 -6.37
N HIS A 123 -2.48 -6.28 -5.23
CA HIS A 123 -1.72 -7.26 -4.45
C HIS A 123 -2.63 -8.02 -3.48
N ASP A 124 -2.25 -9.25 -3.16
CA ASP A 124 -2.87 -10.03 -2.10
C ASP A 124 -2.00 -10.06 -0.84
N ILE A 125 -2.63 -9.88 0.32
CA ILE A 125 -2.00 -9.96 1.65
C ILE A 125 -2.71 -11.05 2.44
N PHE A 126 -2.05 -12.20 2.58
CA PHE A 126 -2.43 -13.32 3.41
C PHE A 126 -1.17 -14.08 3.83
N PRO A 127 -1.19 -14.87 4.91
CA PRO A 127 -0.01 -15.60 5.34
C PRO A 127 0.38 -16.69 4.34
N ILE A 128 1.68 -16.85 4.07
CA ILE A 128 2.24 -17.92 3.23
C ILE A 128 3.14 -18.80 4.11
N GLU A 129 2.96 -20.12 4.04
CA GLU A 129 3.80 -21.06 4.76
C GLU A 129 5.29 -20.84 4.41
N GLY A 130 6.14 -20.76 5.44
CA GLY A 130 7.56 -20.48 5.32
C GLY A 130 7.93 -18.99 5.37
N HIS A 131 6.95 -18.08 5.31
CA HIS A 131 7.17 -16.63 5.41
C HIS A 131 6.93 -16.09 6.83
N GLU A 132 6.69 -16.95 7.83
CA GLU A 132 6.15 -16.56 9.15
C GLU A 132 6.94 -15.44 9.83
N GLN A 133 8.26 -15.46 9.66
CA GLN A 133 9.23 -14.55 10.28
C GLN A 133 9.72 -13.44 9.33
N GLU A 134 9.16 -13.31 8.13
CA GLU A 134 9.55 -12.29 7.17
C GLU A 134 8.88 -10.94 7.44
N GLN A 135 9.62 -9.83 7.28
CA GLN A 135 9.09 -8.45 7.31
C GLN A 135 8.32 -8.12 6.03
N LEU A 136 7.29 -8.91 5.71
CA LEU A 136 6.47 -8.78 4.49
C LEU A 136 4.98 -8.88 4.83
N GLY A 137 4.13 -8.44 3.89
CA GLY A 137 2.67 -8.62 4.00
C GLY A 137 2.24 -10.10 4.12
N SER A 138 3.06 -11.03 3.60
CA SER A 138 2.85 -12.47 3.68
C SER A 138 3.35 -13.12 4.98
N GLY A 139 4.08 -12.40 5.83
CA GLY A 139 4.51 -12.91 7.13
C GLY A 139 3.37 -12.96 8.14
N SER A 140 3.57 -13.61 9.28
CA SER A 140 2.50 -13.86 10.27
C SER A 140 2.97 -13.71 11.72
N GLU A 141 3.88 -14.59 12.16
CA GLU A 141 4.31 -14.73 13.57
C GLU A 141 5.21 -13.59 14.06
N CYS A 142 5.91 -12.90 13.16
CA CYS A 142 6.68 -11.71 13.53
C CYS A 142 5.82 -10.44 13.50
N LEU A 143 6.21 -9.46 14.31
CA LEU A 143 5.70 -8.10 14.21
C LEU A 143 6.13 -7.56 12.85
N LEU A 144 5.19 -7.10 12.03
CA LEU A 144 5.54 -6.29 10.88
C LEU A 144 5.80 -4.88 11.39
N THR A 145 7.08 -4.52 11.47
CA THR A 145 7.52 -3.23 11.97
C THR A 145 6.92 -2.11 11.13
N TRP A 146 6.67 -0.97 11.77
CA TRP A 146 6.03 0.12 11.08
C TRP A 146 7.00 0.79 10.11
N HIS A 147 6.46 1.25 8.98
CA HIS A 147 7.25 1.88 7.92
C HIS A 147 6.37 2.77 7.03
N THR A 148 7.03 3.62 6.25
CA THR A 148 6.47 4.26 5.06
C THR A 148 6.52 3.25 3.92
N GLU A 149 5.41 3.03 3.19
CA GLU A 149 5.38 2.08 2.07
C GLU A 149 6.40 2.48 0.99
N ASP A 150 7.26 1.54 0.60
CA ASP A 150 8.35 1.70 -0.37
C ASP A 150 9.24 2.93 -0.06
N ALA A 151 9.54 3.18 1.22
CA ALA A 151 10.21 4.39 1.71
C ALA A 151 11.48 4.75 0.93
N PHE A 152 12.27 3.77 0.49
CA PHE A 152 13.52 4.01 -0.25
C PHE A 152 13.30 4.59 -1.66
N HIS A 153 12.12 4.42 -2.26
CA HIS A 153 11.90 4.70 -3.67
C HIS A 153 11.41 6.14 -3.94
N PRO A 154 11.95 6.86 -4.96
CA PRO A 154 11.50 8.21 -5.28
C PRO A 154 10.08 8.27 -5.87
N TYR A 155 9.63 7.18 -6.51
CA TYR A 155 8.26 7.03 -7.05
C TYR A 155 7.31 6.27 -6.12
N ARG A 156 7.62 6.21 -4.82
CA ARG A 156 6.80 5.53 -3.82
C ARG A 156 5.35 6.02 -3.85
N THR A 157 4.49 5.18 -3.29
CA THR A 157 3.06 5.44 -3.14
C THR A 157 2.79 6.77 -2.42
N ASP A 158 1.77 7.50 -2.87
CA ASP A 158 1.21 8.67 -2.17
C ASP A 158 0.09 8.22 -1.22
N TYR A 159 -0.76 7.27 -1.65
CA TYR A 159 -1.75 6.61 -0.79
C TYR A 159 -1.60 5.09 -0.85
N LEU A 160 -1.62 4.45 0.33
CA LEU A 160 -1.74 3.01 0.46
C LEU A 160 -3.21 2.64 0.70
N GLY A 161 -3.76 1.78 -0.14
CA GLY A 161 -5.08 1.19 0.07
C GLY A 161 -4.99 -0.23 0.60
N LEU A 162 -5.87 -0.58 1.55
CA LEU A 162 -6.06 -1.94 2.07
C LEU A 162 -7.56 -2.26 2.13
N MET A 163 -8.04 -3.22 1.34
CA MET A 163 -9.42 -3.74 1.45
C MET A 163 -9.40 -5.08 2.17
N CYS A 164 -10.17 -5.21 3.25
CA CYS A 164 -10.28 -6.45 4.00
C CYS A 164 -11.35 -7.36 3.41
N LEU A 165 -10.94 -8.55 2.96
CA LEU A 165 -11.88 -9.59 2.52
C LEU A 165 -12.31 -10.46 3.69
N LYS A 166 -11.35 -10.89 4.51
CA LYS A 166 -11.54 -11.73 5.70
C LYS A 166 -10.51 -11.39 6.77
N ASN A 167 -10.92 -11.38 8.03
CA ASN A 167 -10.03 -11.20 9.18
C ASN A 167 -10.63 -11.88 10.43
N PRO A 168 -10.70 -13.22 10.48
CA PRO A 168 -11.49 -13.94 11.49
C PRO A 168 -10.98 -13.80 12.92
N ASP A 169 -9.72 -13.40 13.10
CA ASP A 169 -9.06 -13.27 14.39
C ASP A 169 -8.81 -11.79 14.77
N ASP A 170 -9.48 -10.85 14.08
CA ASP A 170 -9.40 -9.40 14.32
C ASP A 170 -7.94 -8.87 14.37
N VAL A 171 -7.08 -9.40 13.50
CA VAL A 171 -5.67 -9.01 13.45
C VAL A 171 -5.56 -7.53 13.06
N GLU A 172 -4.87 -6.78 13.89
CA GLU A 172 -4.83 -5.33 13.77
C GLU A 172 -3.70 -4.85 12.84
N THR A 173 -4.05 -3.93 11.95
CA THR A 173 -3.10 -3.05 11.27
C THR A 173 -2.71 -1.94 12.25
N THR A 174 -1.41 -1.68 12.43
CA THR A 174 -0.91 -0.58 13.26
C THR A 174 -0.58 0.62 12.41
N PHE A 175 -0.67 1.83 12.96
CA PHE A 175 -0.26 3.05 12.29
C PHE A 175 0.06 4.17 13.29
N ALA A 176 0.84 5.17 12.88
CA ALA A 176 0.96 6.44 13.60
C ALA A 176 0.88 7.61 12.61
N ARG A 177 0.41 8.76 13.09
CA ARG A 177 0.21 9.96 12.28
C ARG A 177 1.28 10.99 12.59
N MET A 178 1.91 11.54 11.55
CA MET A 178 2.92 12.59 11.70
C MET A 178 2.39 13.79 12.50
N ASN A 179 1.13 14.17 12.31
CA ASN A 179 0.47 15.25 13.05
C ASN A 179 0.42 15.05 14.58
N ASN A 180 0.51 13.82 15.06
CA ASN A 180 0.49 13.52 16.50
C ASN A 180 1.90 13.50 17.11
N ILE A 181 2.94 13.48 16.28
CA ILE A 181 4.34 13.40 16.70
C ILE A 181 4.82 14.79 17.10
N LYS A 182 5.28 14.93 18.34
CA LYS A 182 5.87 16.18 18.84
C LYS A 182 7.38 16.13 18.68
N LEU A 183 7.92 17.05 17.91
CA LEU A 183 9.36 17.16 17.70
C LEU A 183 9.92 18.44 18.30
N SER A 184 11.11 18.34 18.89
CA SER A 184 11.88 19.52 19.23
C SER A 184 12.32 20.23 17.94
N SER A 185 12.40 21.56 17.97
CA SER A 185 12.88 22.33 16.82
C SER A 185 14.32 21.96 16.43
N LYS A 186 15.16 21.56 17.40
CA LYS A 186 16.51 21.02 17.17
C LYS A 186 16.44 19.78 16.27
N TYR A 187 15.66 18.77 16.65
CA TYR A 187 15.61 17.50 15.91
C TYR A 187 14.86 17.63 14.59
N ALA A 188 13.79 18.43 14.55
CA ALA A 188 13.07 18.71 13.30
C ALA A 188 14.03 19.28 12.24
N ALA A 189 14.85 20.29 12.58
CA ALA A 189 15.81 20.87 11.65
C ALA A 189 16.76 19.82 11.05
N ILE A 190 17.31 18.93 11.88
CA ILE A 190 18.20 17.84 11.43
C ILE A 190 17.45 16.85 10.53
N LEU A 191 16.22 16.49 10.87
CA LEU A 191 15.42 15.51 10.12
C LEU A 191 15.00 16.03 8.72
N PHE A 192 15.00 17.35 8.51
CA PHE A 192 14.80 18.00 7.21
C PHE A 192 16.06 18.02 6.32
N GLU A 193 17.24 17.71 6.87
CA GLU A 193 18.49 17.64 6.12
C GLU A 193 18.64 16.28 5.43
N LYS A 194 19.31 16.26 4.27
CA LYS A 194 19.62 15.03 3.53
C LYS A 194 20.77 14.27 4.16
N ARG A 195 20.54 13.68 5.33
CA ARG A 195 21.55 12.98 6.14
C ARG A 195 21.34 11.47 6.23
N PHE A 196 20.14 10.99 5.91
CA PHE A 196 19.71 9.62 6.20
C PHE A 196 19.75 8.72 4.99
N ILE A 197 19.94 7.42 5.20
CA ILE A 197 19.92 6.41 4.13
C ILE A 197 18.77 5.44 4.42
N ILE A 198 17.94 5.19 3.41
CA ILE A 198 16.87 4.19 3.44
C ILE A 198 17.15 3.19 2.33
N ARG A 199 17.32 1.91 2.67
CA ARG A 199 17.61 0.83 1.72
C ARG A 199 16.34 0.18 1.19
N PRO A 200 16.39 -0.45 0.00
CA PRO A 200 15.28 -1.27 -0.49
C PRO A 200 14.93 -2.38 0.49
N ASP A 201 13.63 -2.60 0.70
CA ASP A 201 13.13 -3.69 1.53
C ASP A 201 13.21 -5.04 0.81
N GLU A 202 12.98 -6.12 1.56
CA GLU A 202 13.12 -7.48 1.05
C GLU A 202 12.12 -7.82 -0.07
N SER A 203 10.97 -7.15 -0.16
CA SER A 203 9.93 -7.45 -1.17
C SER A 203 10.42 -7.19 -2.60
N HIS A 204 11.44 -6.35 -2.77
CA HIS A 204 12.06 -6.07 -4.07
C HIS A 204 13.22 -7.02 -4.44
N LEU A 205 13.55 -7.99 -3.58
CA LEU A 205 14.64 -8.95 -3.83
C LEU A 205 14.21 -10.06 -4.80
N LYS A 206 15.15 -10.53 -5.62
CA LYS A 206 14.92 -11.60 -6.61
C LYS A 206 14.36 -12.90 -6.01
N LYS A 207 14.63 -13.20 -4.73
CA LYS A 207 14.11 -14.40 -4.03
C LYS A 207 12.58 -14.45 -3.97
N ASN A 208 11.93 -13.29 -4.04
CA ASN A 208 10.48 -13.14 -3.91
C ASN A 208 9.74 -13.15 -5.26
N ARG A 209 10.46 -13.44 -6.35
CA ARG A 209 9.90 -13.60 -7.70
C ARG A 209 9.30 -15.01 -7.84
N SER A 210 8.13 -15.12 -8.46
CA SER A 210 7.63 -16.46 -8.81
C SER A 210 8.32 -16.99 -10.08
N SER A 211 8.29 -18.31 -10.28
CA SER A 211 8.75 -18.93 -11.52
C SER A 211 7.83 -18.67 -12.73
N SER A 212 6.73 -17.92 -12.55
CA SER A 212 5.75 -17.69 -13.60
C SER A 212 6.22 -16.67 -14.64
N GLU A 213 6.06 -17.00 -15.92
CA GLU A 213 6.29 -16.09 -17.03
C GLU A 213 5.06 -15.19 -17.24
N ARG A 214 4.78 -14.28 -16.29
CA ARG A 214 3.77 -13.24 -16.55
C ARG A 214 4.31 -12.28 -17.60
N TYR A 215 3.58 -12.12 -18.69
CA TYR A 215 3.92 -11.16 -19.73
C TYR A 215 3.62 -9.73 -19.25
N LEU A 216 4.62 -9.07 -18.65
CA LEU A 216 4.52 -7.66 -18.20
C LEU A 216 4.60 -6.65 -19.36
N GLY A 217 4.55 -7.12 -20.61
CA GLY A 217 4.85 -6.29 -21.80
C GLY A 217 6.29 -5.77 -21.84
N ALA A 218 7.17 -6.32 -20.99
CA ALA A 218 8.57 -5.95 -20.87
C ALA A 218 9.46 -7.10 -21.36
N SER A 219 10.57 -6.77 -22.02
CA SER A 219 11.60 -7.77 -22.32
C SER A 219 12.23 -8.27 -21.00
N PRO A 220 12.75 -9.50 -20.97
CA PRO A 220 13.54 -9.99 -19.83
C PRO A 220 14.65 -9.02 -19.41
N ASP A 221 15.28 -8.33 -20.37
CA ASP A 221 16.31 -7.31 -20.13
C ASP A 221 15.80 -6.11 -19.31
N LEU A 222 14.54 -5.70 -19.50
CA LEU A 222 13.95 -4.58 -18.75
C LEU A 222 13.68 -4.96 -17.30
N LEU A 223 13.26 -6.20 -17.07
CA LEU A 223 13.09 -6.72 -15.71
C LEU A 223 14.44 -6.88 -15.00
N GLU A 224 15.48 -7.34 -15.71
CA GLU A 224 16.82 -7.41 -15.14
C GLU A 224 17.34 -6.01 -14.78
N ARG A 225 17.15 -5.01 -15.66
CA ARG A 225 17.48 -3.60 -15.37
C ARG A 225 16.73 -3.03 -14.17
N SER A 226 15.47 -3.44 -13.96
CA SER A 226 14.70 -3.07 -12.77
C SER A 226 15.41 -3.55 -11.50
N TYR A 227 15.77 -4.84 -11.44
CA TYR A 227 16.53 -5.37 -10.32
C TYR A 227 17.92 -4.75 -10.18
N GLU A 228 18.61 -4.44 -11.29
CA GLU A 228 19.88 -3.71 -11.27
C GLU A 228 19.72 -2.31 -10.66
N ARG A 229 18.64 -1.59 -10.98
CA ARG A 229 18.33 -0.28 -10.38
C ARG A 229 18.11 -0.38 -8.89
N ILE A 230 17.32 -1.35 -8.44
CA ILE A 230 17.11 -1.60 -7.00
C ILE A 230 18.44 -1.96 -6.32
N ASN A 231 19.25 -2.81 -6.95
CA ASN A 231 20.56 -3.18 -6.43
C ASN A 231 21.53 -1.99 -6.38
N GLN A 232 21.48 -1.08 -7.35
CA GLN A 232 22.25 0.17 -7.32
C GLN A 232 21.83 1.07 -6.16
N MET A 233 20.54 1.21 -5.89
CA MET A 233 20.04 1.93 -4.71
C MET A 233 20.54 1.32 -3.40
N ASN A 234 20.75 0.00 -3.37
CA ASN A 234 21.33 -0.68 -2.22
C ASN A 234 22.87 -0.48 -2.13
N ILE A 235 23.61 -0.59 -3.23
CA ILE A 235 25.09 -0.49 -3.19
C ILE A 235 25.55 0.98 -3.03
N GLN A 236 24.82 1.93 -3.62
CA GLN A 236 25.13 3.37 -3.59
C GLN A 236 23.88 4.18 -3.23
N PRO A 237 23.41 4.11 -1.97
CA PRO A 237 22.24 4.84 -1.55
C PRO A 237 22.49 6.35 -1.55
N GLU A 238 21.53 7.13 -2.02
CA GLU A 238 21.53 8.58 -1.85
C GLU A 238 21.06 8.94 -0.44
N LYS A 239 21.65 9.98 0.14
CA LYS A 239 21.13 10.55 1.39
C LYS A 239 19.83 11.30 1.15
N VAL A 240 18.85 11.04 1.99
CA VAL A 240 17.50 11.61 1.98
C VAL A 240 17.20 12.34 3.28
N ALA A 241 16.21 13.22 3.25
CA ALA A 241 15.61 13.78 4.45
C ALA A 241 14.47 12.87 4.92
N VAL A 242 14.29 12.77 6.24
CA VAL A 242 13.20 12.02 6.86
C VAL A 242 11.93 12.86 6.90
N LEU A 243 12.07 14.17 7.16
CA LEU A 243 10.98 15.13 7.06
C LEU A 243 11.13 15.99 5.80
N PHE A 244 10.00 16.38 5.22
CA PHE A 244 9.94 17.25 4.06
C PHE A 244 8.59 17.97 3.98
N GLY A 245 8.42 18.86 3.00
CA GLY A 245 7.20 19.66 2.87
C GLY A 245 7.23 20.91 3.74
N ASP A 246 6.11 21.21 4.40
CA ASP A 246 5.97 22.37 5.29
C ASP A 246 6.67 22.10 6.64
N PRO A 247 7.62 22.94 7.09
CA PRO A 247 8.25 22.79 8.41
C PRO A 247 7.29 22.80 9.60
N ASP A 248 6.13 23.46 9.49
CA ASP A 248 5.15 23.52 10.57
C ASP A 248 4.19 22.30 10.56
N GLU A 249 3.97 21.70 9.40
CA GLU A 249 3.18 20.48 9.20
C GLU A 249 3.89 19.51 8.24
N PRO A 250 4.98 18.86 8.68
CA PRO A 250 5.84 18.08 7.79
C PRO A 250 5.17 16.80 7.30
N TYR A 251 5.62 16.38 6.12
CA TYR A 251 5.49 15.01 5.66
C TYR A 251 6.67 14.16 6.14
N LEU A 252 6.46 12.85 6.17
CA LEU A 252 7.36 11.85 6.72
C LEU A 252 7.75 10.81 5.67
N ARG A 253 9.01 10.38 5.72
CA ARG A 253 9.57 9.29 4.92
C ARG A 253 10.59 8.54 5.77
N ILE A 254 10.19 7.38 6.30
CA ILE A 254 11.00 6.64 7.26
C ILE A 254 10.73 5.13 7.18
N ASP A 255 11.78 4.34 7.41
CA ASP A 255 11.70 2.89 7.57
C ASP A 255 12.86 2.43 8.47
N PRO A 256 12.68 2.40 9.81
CA PRO A 256 13.79 2.14 10.73
C PRO A 256 14.46 0.78 10.51
N TYR A 257 13.71 -0.21 10.00
CA TYR A 257 14.24 -1.55 9.78
C TYR A 257 15.26 -1.58 8.63
N PHE A 258 15.05 -0.74 7.61
CA PHE A 258 15.91 -0.63 6.43
C PHE A 258 16.75 0.67 6.39
N MET A 259 16.81 1.41 7.49
CA MET A 259 17.67 2.58 7.61
C MET A 259 19.03 2.24 8.20
N ASP A 260 20.08 2.84 7.62
CA ASP A 260 21.45 2.62 8.09
C ASP A 260 21.70 3.34 9.41
N HIS A 261 22.55 2.73 10.24
CA HIS A 261 23.24 3.43 11.29
C HIS A 261 24.35 4.32 10.69
N ILE A 262 24.33 5.62 10.98
CA ILE A 262 25.28 6.59 10.43
C ILE A 262 26.37 6.86 11.47
N GLU A 263 27.47 6.09 11.42
CA GLU A 263 28.53 6.13 12.44
C GLU A 263 29.18 7.51 12.61
N ASP A 264 29.36 8.26 11.52
CA ASP A 264 30.02 9.57 11.52
C ASP A 264 29.06 10.76 11.77
N ASP A 265 27.82 10.50 12.21
CA ASP A 265 26.78 11.53 12.36
C ASP A 265 25.90 11.30 13.60
N GLU A 266 26.46 11.55 14.78
CA GLU A 266 25.79 11.35 16.07
C GLU A 266 24.52 12.21 16.23
N ASP A 267 24.54 13.45 15.75
CA ASP A 267 23.38 14.36 15.80
C ASP A 267 22.19 13.82 14.96
N ALA A 268 22.47 13.26 13.77
CA ALA A 268 21.44 12.63 12.95
C ALA A 268 20.88 11.37 13.62
N MET A 269 21.75 10.55 14.22
CA MET A 269 21.32 9.35 14.92
C MET A 269 20.51 9.66 16.19
N GLU A 270 20.87 10.71 16.93
CA GLU A 270 20.09 11.21 18.08
C GLU A 270 18.71 11.67 17.63
N ALA A 271 18.64 12.48 16.56
CA ALA A 271 17.38 12.99 16.02
C ALA A 271 16.46 11.87 15.49
N LEU A 272 17.02 10.88 14.78
CA LEU A 272 16.28 9.72 14.29
C LEU A 272 15.76 8.86 15.44
N SER A 273 16.61 8.57 16.44
CA SER A 273 16.22 7.79 17.62
C SER A 273 15.13 8.51 18.43
N TYR A 274 15.21 9.83 18.56
CA TYR A 274 14.16 10.63 19.19
C TYR A 274 12.83 10.49 18.44
N LEU A 275 12.84 10.66 17.10
CA LEU A 275 11.65 10.52 16.28
C LEU A 275 11.04 9.11 16.38
N ILE A 276 11.86 8.06 16.31
CA ILE A 276 11.42 6.67 16.45
C ILE A 276 10.69 6.47 17.78
N ASN A 277 11.28 6.94 18.90
CA ASN A 277 10.66 6.83 20.21
C ASN A 277 9.33 7.61 20.31
N GLU A 278 9.24 8.79 19.72
CA GLU A 278 7.98 9.55 19.67
C GLU A 278 6.92 8.83 18.83
N ILE A 279 7.30 8.23 17.70
CA ILE A 279 6.40 7.42 16.88
C ILE A 279 5.89 6.19 17.65
N ASP A 280 6.80 5.44 18.30
CA ASP A 280 6.45 4.24 19.07
C ASP A 280 5.44 4.55 20.18
N ASN A 281 5.54 5.72 20.80
CA ASN A 281 4.60 6.19 21.84
C ASN A 281 3.23 6.62 21.28
N GLN A 282 3.07 6.75 19.96
CA GLN A 282 1.85 7.21 19.29
C GLN A 282 1.24 6.13 18.38
N ILE A 283 1.72 4.88 18.44
CA ILE A 283 1.16 3.78 17.64
C ILE A 283 -0.30 3.51 18.05
N GLU A 284 -1.18 3.66 17.08
CA GLU A 284 -2.58 3.26 17.12
C GLU A 284 -2.78 1.97 16.31
N SER A 285 -3.97 1.36 16.45
CA SER A 285 -4.30 0.14 15.71
C SER A 285 -5.78 0.08 15.29
N VAL A 286 -6.04 -0.67 14.23
CA VAL A 286 -7.39 -0.94 13.73
C VAL A 286 -7.50 -2.39 13.23
N ALA A 287 -8.49 -3.12 13.72
CA ALA A 287 -8.92 -4.40 13.16
C ALA A 287 -9.93 -4.13 12.04
N LEU A 288 -9.50 -4.29 10.79
CA LEU A 288 -10.39 -4.15 9.63
C LEU A 288 -11.36 -5.33 9.57
N GLN A 289 -12.64 -5.00 9.44
CA GLN A 289 -13.71 -5.99 9.25
C GLN A 289 -13.87 -6.32 7.77
N SER A 290 -14.53 -7.43 7.46
CA SER A 290 -14.78 -7.82 6.07
C SER A 290 -15.60 -6.73 5.35
N GLY A 291 -15.08 -6.23 4.24
CA GLY A 291 -15.65 -5.12 3.46
C GLY A 291 -15.07 -3.74 3.80
N ASP A 292 -14.31 -3.60 4.89
CA ASP A 292 -13.66 -2.33 5.21
C ASP A 292 -12.54 -2.02 4.22
N ILE A 293 -12.44 -0.75 3.81
CA ILE A 293 -11.31 -0.23 3.03
C ILE A 293 -10.61 0.85 3.84
N LEU A 294 -9.33 0.63 4.13
CA LEU A 294 -8.44 1.60 4.77
C LEU A 294 -7.58 2.27 3.70
N PHE A 295 -7.63 3.60 3.64
CA PHE A 295 -6.68 4.42 2.89
C PHE A 295 -5.78 5.18 3.86
N LEU A 296 -4.48 5.02 3.68
CA LEU A 296 -3.44 5.74 4.43
C LEU A 296 -2.73 6.70 3.48
N ASP A 297 -2.60 7.96 3.89
CA ASP A 297 -1.71 8.92 3.24
C ASP A 297 -0.27 8.56 3.61
N ASN A 298 0.46 8.00 2.66
CA ASN A 298 1.81 7.47 2.88
C ASN A 298 2.85 8.59 3.14
N TYR A 299 2.47 9.86 3.00
CA TYR A 299 3.32 10.99 3.36
C TYR A 299 3.06 11.47 4.79
N LYS A 300 1.96 11.05 5.42
CA LYS A 300 1.58 11.44 6.80
C LYS A 300 1.52 10.27 7.77
N VAL A 301 1.44 9.05 7.27
CA VAL A 301 1.13 7.86 8.06
C VAL A 301 2.18 6.77 7.80
N ILE A 302 2.80 6.31 8.88
CA ILE A 302 3.51 5.03 8.91
C ILE A 302 2.54 3.93 9.31
N HIS A 303 2.79 2.72 8.86
CA HIS A 303 1.91 1.59 9.14
C HIS A 303 2.68 0.29 9.32
N GLY A 304 2.07 -0.66 10.02
CA GLY A 304 2.59 -2.00 10.26
C GLY A 304 1.45 -2.95 10.59
N ARG A 305 1.78 -4.08 11.22
CA ARG A 305 0.77 -5.07 11.61
C ARG A 305 1.22 -5.85 12.83
N LYS A 306 0.28 -6.11 13.76
CA LYS A 306 0.55 -6.99 14.89
C LYS A 306 0.88 -8.43 14.44
N PRO A 307 1.67 -9.18 15.22
CA PRO A 307 1.86 -10.61 15.01
C PRO A 307 0.54 -11.37 15.11
N PHE A 308 0.39 -12.45 14.36
CA PHE A 308 -0.73 -13.36 14.49
C PHE A 308 -0.33 -14.79 14.10
N LYS A 309 -1.12 -15.77 14.54
CA LYS A 309 -0.88 -17.18 14.20
C LYS A 309 -1.72 -17.58 12.99
N ALA A 310 -1.07 -17.84 11.86
CA ALA A 310 -1.71 -18.38 10.67
C ALA A 310 -2.17 -19.83 10.90
N LYS A 311 -3.29 -20.21 10.28
CA LYS A 311 -3.92 -21.53 10.40
C LYS A 311 -3.72 -22.40 9.16
N TYR A 312 -3.50 -21.78 8.00
CA TYR A 312 -3.32 -22.41 6.69
C TYR A 312 -4.47 -23.34 6.28
N ASP A 313 -5.67 -23.09 6.80
CA ASP A 313 -6.88 -23.89 6.57
C ASP A 313 -7.79 -23.32 5.46
N GLY A 314 -7.38 -22.19 4.86
CA GLY A 314 -8.13 -21.44 3.88
C GLY A 314 -9.08 -20.40 4.47
N ASN A 315 -9.05 -20.15 5.78
CA ASN A 315 -9.83 -19.10 6.45
C ASN A 315 -8.97 -17.95 6.97
N ASP A 316 -7.65 -17.99 6.78
CA ASP A 316 -6.74 -16.95 7.23
C ASP A 316 -7.14 -15.55 6.74
N ARG A 317 -6.65 -14.55 7.49
CA ARG A 317 -6.73 -13.13 7.16
C ARG A 317 -6.32 -12.90 5.71
N TRP A 318 -7.15 -12.19 4.96
CA TRP A 318 -6.94 -11.86 3.57
C TRP A 318 -7.34 -10.40 3.29
N LEU A 319 -6.36 -9.59 2.90
CA LEU A 319 -6.59 -8.26 2.34
C LEU A 319 -6.11 -8.15 0.90
N LYS A 320 -6.67 -7.16 0.20
CA LYS A 320 -6.15 -6.64 -1.05
C LYS A 320 -5.39 -5.35 -0.80
N ARG A 321 -4.29 -5.10 -1.52
CA ARG A 321 -3.48 -3.88 -1.42
C ARG A 321 -3.34 -3.20 -2.77
N LEU A 322 -3.49 -1.87 -2.79
CA LEU A 322 -3.19 -1.03 -3.95
C LEU A 322 -2.21 0.06 -3.55
N ASN A 323 -1.19 0.26 -4.39
CA ASN A 323 -0.30 1.41 -4.35
C ASN A 323 -0.86 2.50 -5.26
N ILE A 324 -1.04 3.72 -4.76
CA ILE A 324 -1.73 4.81 -5.48
C ILE A 324 -0.82 6.05 -5.51
N VAL A 325 -0.60 6.59 -6.70
CA VAL A 325 0.15 7.83 -6.92
C VAL A 325 -0.75 8.91 -7.49
N ARG A 326 -0.54 10.17 -7.08
CA ARG A 326 -1.26 11.34 -7.60
C ARG A 326 -0.78 11.75 -8.99
N ASP A 327 0.45 11.39 -9.35
CA ASP A 327 1.04 11.71 -10.65
C ASP A 327 1.84 10.54 -11.23
N LEU A 328 1.17 9.73 -12.06
CA LEU A 328 1.79 8.62 -12.79
C LEU A 328 2.89 9.07 -13.77
N ARG A 329 2.93 10.34 -14.18
CA ARG A 329 3.92 10.82 -15.16
C ARG A 329 5.31 10.92 -14.56
N LYS A 330 5.43 11.09 -13.24
CA LYS A 330 6.74 11.18 -12.54
C LYS A 330 7.59 9.93 -12.73
N SER A 331 6.98 8.76 -12.88
CA SER A 331 7.67 7.49 -13.09
C SER A 331 7.85 7.12 -14.56
N ARG A 332 7.67 8.05 -15.51
CA ARG A 332 7.68 7.73 -16.96
C ARG A 332 9.00 7.11 -17.42
N ASP A 333 10.13 7.52 -16.87
CA ASP A 333 11.48 6.97 -17.10
C ASP A 333 11.61 5.49 -16.70
N ALA A 334 10.72 5.02 -15.83
CA ALA A 334 10.72 3.70 -15.20
C ALA A 334 9.58 2.80 -15.70
N ARG A 335 8.94 3.15 -16.82
CA ARG A 335 7.79 2.40 -17.36
C ARG A 335 8.00 2.08 -18.84
N VAL A 336 7.44 0.98 -19.30
CA VAL A 336 7.61 0.53 -20.70
C VAL A 336 6.93 1.47 -21.70
N ASN A 337 5.77 2.03 -21.35
CA ASN A 337 5.02 2.95 -22.20
C ASN A 337 4.12 3.84 -21.32
N PRO A 338 3.47 4.89 -21.88
CA PRO A 338 2.62 5.79 -21.11
C PRO A 338 1.42 5.11 -20.42
N GLU A 339 0.84 4.07 -21.04
CA GLU A 339 -0.33 3.34 -20.51
C GLU A 339 0.02 2.36 -19.37
N SER A 340 1.27 1.87 -19.32
CA SER A 340 1.71 0.94 -18.28
C SER A 340 1.62 1.59 -16.91
N ARG A 341 1.08 0.84 -15.95
CA ARG A 341 1.04 1.19 -14.52
C ARG A 341 2.11 0.44 -13.70
N ILE A 342 2.97 -0.33 -14.37
CA ILE A 342 4.03 -1.13 -13.73
C ILE A 342 5.36 -0.38 -13.82
N ILE A 343 5.97 -0.14 -12.67
CA ILE A 343 7.27 0.53 -12.52
C ILE A 343 8.40 -0.49 -12.44
N PHE A 344 9.46 -0.25 -13.21
CA PHE A 344 10.69 -1.02 -13.34
C PHE A 344 11.87 -0.25 -12.71
#